data_AF-A0A1F8LK89-F1
#
_entry.id   AF-A0A1F8LK89-F1
#
_cell.length_a   1.000
_cell.length_b   1.000
_cell.length_c   1.000
_cell.angle_alpha   90.00
_cell.angle_beta   90.00
_cell.angle_gamma   90.00
#
_symmetry.space_group_name_H-M   'P 1'
#
loop_
_entity.id
_entity.type
_entity.pdbx_description
1 polymer ?
#
loop_
_entity_poly.entity_id
_entity_poly.type
_entity_poly.pdbx_seq_one_letter_code
_entity_poly.pdbx_strand_id
1 'polypeptide(L)'
;MASRPKRKVTYYIAENVLRAAKVGAARADQANSEFVERALRSYLGFDLLERVWARSELSEKAAMELALEATHARRRRKRAARRR
;
A
#
# COMPACT_ATOMS: atom_id res chain seq x y z
N MET A 1 -16.74 -1.89 1.93
CA MET A 1 -15.53 -1.06 2.04
C MET A 1 -15.88 0.36 1.66
N ALA A 2 -15.49 1.36 2.45
CA ALA A 2 -15.79 2.76 2.13
C ALA A 2 -15.01 3.19 0.87
N SER A 3 -15.72 3.66 -0.15
CA SER A 3 -15.11 4.28 -1.32
C SER A 3 -14.37 5.55 -0.87
N ARG A 4 -13.03 5.50 -0.87
CA ARG A 4 -12.23 6.71 -0.63
C ARG A 4 -12.34 7.64 -1.84
N PRO A 5 -12.43 8.96 -1.63
CA PRO A 5 -12.58 9.90 -2.74
C PRO A 5 -11.38 9.81 -3.69
N LYS A 6 -11.64 9.56 -4.98
CA LYS A 6 -10.61 9.55 -6.04
C LYS A 6 -10.26 10.99 -6.43
N ARG A 7 -8.98 11.30 -6.58
CA ARG A 7 -8.50 12.58 -7.14
C ARG A 7 -7.83 12.38 -8.49
N LYS A 8 -8.07 13.30 -9.43
CA LYS A 8 -7.37 13.34 -10.72
C LYS A 8 -5.91 13.74 -10.49
N VAL A 9 -4.99 13.01 -11.11
CA VAL A 9 -3.55 13.29 -11.08
C VAL A 9 -3.02 13.16 -12.51
N THR A 10 -2.05 13.99 -12.87
CA THR A 10 -1.35 13.93 -14.16
C THR A 10 0.14 13.64 -13.90
N TYR A 11 0.68 12.63 -14.58
CA TYR A 11 2.10 12.26 -14.49
C TYR A 11 2.60 11.84 -15.87
N TYR A 12 3.90 12.01 -16.10
CA TYR A 12 4.57 11.47 -17.27
C TYR A 12 4.84 9.97 -17.05
N ILE A 13 4.59 9.17 -18.08
CA ILE A 13 4.83 7.73 -18.09
C ILE A 13 5.36 7.34 -19.46
N ALA A 14 6.25 6.35 -19.52
CA ALA A 14 6.77 5.86 -20.79
C ALA A 14 5.63 5.29 -21.66
N GLU A 15 5.68 5.53 -22.97
CA GLU A 15 4.61 5.17 -23.90
C GLU A 15 4.30 3.67 -23.91
N ASN A 16 5.36 2.84 -23.88
CA ASN A 16 5.24 1.39 -23.80
C ASN A 16 4.48 0.94 -22.54
N VAL A 17 4.71 1.60 -21.40
CA VAL A 17 4.02 1.30 -20.13
C VAL A 17 2.56 1.75 -20.20
N LEU A 18 2.26 2.94 -20.77
CA LEU A 18 0.88 3.39 -20.98
C LEU A 18 0.10 2.42 -21.87
N ARG A 19 0.72 1.93 -22.94
CA ARG A 19 0.12 0.94 -23.85
C ARG A 19 -0.15 -0.38 -23.13
N ALA A 20 0.83 -0.89 -22.36
CA ALA A 20 0.66 -2.10 -21.57
C ALA A 20 -0.48 -1.96 -20.53
N ALA A 21 -0.57 -0.80 -19.85
CA ALA A 21 -1.64 -0.51 -18.89
C ALA A 21 -3.03 -0.52 -19.55
N LYS A 22 -3.19 0.09 -20.73
CA LYS A 22 -4.46 0.08 -21.48
C LYS A 22 -4.87 -1.33 -21.90
N VAL A 23 -3.94 -2.12 -22.43
CA VAL A 23 -4.21 -3.52 -22.80
C VAL A 23 -4.57 -4.36 -21.57
N GLY A 24 -3.85 -4.17 -20.46
CA GLY A 24 -4.15 -4.83 -19.20
C GLY A 24 -5.53 -4.48 -18.65
N ALA A 25 -5.91 -3.20 -18.69
CA ALA A 25 -7.22 -2.72 -18.28
C ALA A 25 -8.35 -3.34 -19.12
N ALA A 26 -8.19 -3.36 -20.45
CA ALA A 26 -9.15 -3.98 -21.37
C ALA A 26 -9.30 -5.49 -21.11
N ARG A 27 -8.18 -6.21 -20.88
CA ARG A 27 -8.21 -7.65 -20.56
C ARG A 27 -8.88 -7.96 -19.23
N ALA A 28 -8.83 -7.01 -18.29
CA ALA A 28 -9.45 -7.16 -16.98
C ALA A 28 -10.89 -6.64 -16.94
N ASP A 29 -11.43 -6.14 -18.06
CA ASP A 29 -12.71 -5.43 -18.14
C ASP A 29 -12.84 -4.30 -17.10
N GLN A 30 -11.79 -3.48 -17.00
CA GLN A 30 -11.66 -2.43 -15.99
C GLN A 30 -11.38 -1.06 -16.61
N ALA A 31 -11.77 -0.01 -15.90
CA ALA A 31 -11.33 1.34 -16.24
C ALA A 31 -9.80 1.48 -16.06
N ASN A 32 -9.14 2.27 -16.92
CA ASN A 32 -7.69 2.51 -16.81
C ASN A 32 -7.28 3.01 -15.42
N SER A 33 -8.08 3.88 -14.80
CA SER A 33 -7.82 4.41 -13.46
C SER A 33 -7.86 3.32 -12.39
N GLU A 34 -8.77 2.35 -12.50
CA GLU A 34 -8.90 1.22 -11.56
C GLU A 34 -7.77 0.23 -11.74
N PHE A 35 -7.40 -0.07 -12.99
CA PHE A 35 -6.28 -0.95 -13.29
C PHE A 35 -4.96 -0.39 -12.73
N VAL A 36 -4.71 0.91 -12.96
CA VAL A 36 -3.52 1.60 -12.43
C VAL A 36 -3.56 1.69 -10.91
N GLU A 37 -4.70 2.02 -10.31
CA GLU A 37 -4.85 2.06 -8.85
C GLU A 37 -4.54 0.69 -8.22
N ARG A 38 -5.09 -0.39 -8.79
CA ARG A 38 -4.80 -1.76 -8.33
C ARG A 38 -3.33 -2.09 -8.44
N ALA A 39 -2.68 -1.77 -9.56
CA ALA A 39 -1.25 -2.02 -9.75
C ALA A 39 -0.40 -1.27 -8.71
N LEU A 40 -0.73 0.00 -8.44
CA LEU A 40 -0.05 0.81 -7.42
C LEU A 40 -0.29 0.27 -6.01
N ARG A 41 -1.52 -0.12 -5.67
CA ARG A 41 -1.85 -0.71 -4.37
C ARG A 41 -1.07 -2.00 -4.13
N SER A 42 -0.99 -2.85 -5.15
CA SER A 42 -0.22 -4.09 -5.09
C SER A 42 1.28 -3.81 -4.91
N TYR A 43 1.86 -2.93 -5.74
CA TYR A 43 3.27 -2.56 -5.67
C TYR A 43 3.66 -1.90 -4.34
N LEU A 44 2.82 -1.03 -3.81
CA LEU A 44 3.04 -0.33 -2.54
C LEU A 44 2.64 -1.17 -1.31
N GLY A 45 2.13 -2.39 -1.51
CA GLY A 45 1.79 -3.33 -0.43
C GLY A 45 0.49 -3.03 0.32
N PHE A 46 -0.40 -2.18 -0.21
CA PHE A 46 -1.70 -1.91 0.40
C PHE A 46 -2.55 -3.18 0.53
N ASP A 47 -2.53 -4.05 -0.48
CA ASP A 47 -3.30 -5.32 -0.46
C ASP A 47 -2.77 -6.30 0.62
N LEU A 48 -1.48 -6.21 0.96
CA LEU A 48 -0.90 -6.98 2.07
C LEU A 48 -1.35 -6.40 3.40
N LEU A 49 -1.28 -5.08 3.56
CA LEU A 49 -1.72 -4.39 4.77
C LEU A 49 -3.20 -4.63 5.05
N GLU A 50 -4.06 -4.54 4.02
CA GLU A 50 -5.49 -4.84 4.15
C GLU A 50 -5.73 -6.28 4.61
N ARG A 51 -5.00 -7.26 4.09
CA ARG A 51 -5.13 -8.67 4.52
C ARG A 51 -4.66 -8.90 5.95
N VAL A 52 -3.58 -8.26 6.38
CA VAL A 52 -3.09 -8.36 7.77
C VAL A 52 -4.07 -7.68 8.72
N TRP A 53 -4.58 -6.51 8.37
CA TRP A 53 -5.59 -5.80 9.17
C TRP A 53 -6.90 -6.56 9.27
N ALA A 54 -7.38 -7.18 8.17
CA ALA A 54 -8.61 -7.95 8.18
C ALA A 54 -8.58 -9.18 9.13
N ARG A 55 -7.39 -9.66 9.51
CA ARG A 55 -7.21 -10.78 10.45
C ARG A 55 -6.98 -10.34 11.89
N SER A 56 -6.88 -9.04 12.15
CA SER A 56 -6.56 -8.51 13.48
C SER A 56 -7.83 -8.27 14.28
N GLU A 57 -7.95 -8.91 15.44
CA GLU A 57 -9.00 -8.65 16.43
C GLU A 57 -8.62 -7.54 17.43
N LEU A 58 -7.44 -6.92 17.24
CA LEU A 58 -6.98 -5.85 18.12
C LEU A 58 -7.88 -4.62 17.99
N SER A 59 -8.28 -4.06 19.13
CA SER A 59 -8.87 -2.73 19.18
C SER A 59 -7.88 -1.68 18.67
N GLU A 60 -8.37 -0.56 18.19
CA GLU A 60 -7.54 0.54 17.68
C GLU A 60 -6.46 0.97 18.68
N LYS A 61 -6.82 1.06 19.97
CA LYS A 61 -5.89 1.39 21.06
C LYS A 61 -4.79 0.34 21.21
N ALA A 62 -5.16 -0.94 21.26
CA ALA A 62 -4.20 -2.04 21.39
C ALA A 62 -3.27 -2.14 20.16
N ALA A 63 -3.80 -1.91 18.97
CA ALA A 63 -3.02 -1.86 17.74
C ALA A 63 -2.00 -0.70 17.74
N MET A 64 -2.40 0.48 18.22
CA MET A 64 -1.52 1.64 18.34
C MET A 64 -0.40 1.40 19.36
N GLU A 65 -0.72 0.85 20.53
CA GLU A 65 0.26 0.51 21.56
C GLU A 65 1.31 -0.49 21.03
N LEU A 66 0.86 -1.54 20.34
CA LEU A 66 1.74 -2.52 19.71
C LEU A 66 2.65 -1.88 18.63
N ALA A 67 2.12 -0.97 17.81
CA ALA A 67 2.89 -0.28 16.78
C ALA A 67 3.99 0.63 17.39
N LEU A 68 3.67 1.31 18.50
CA LEU A 68 4.63 2.12 19.25
C LEU A 68 5.73 1.24 19.85
N GLU A 69 5.35 0.12 20.47
CA GLU A 69 6.31 -0.81 21.06
C GLU A 69 7.28 -1.37 20.02
N ALA A 70 6.77 -1.84 18.88
CA ALA A 70 7.58 -2.34 17.77
C ALA A 70 8.54 -1.25 17.24
N THR A 71 8.07 -0.01 17.12
CA THR A 71 8.88 1.13 16.68
C THR A 71 10.00 1.43 17.69
N HIS A 72 9.69 1.42 18.99
CA HIS A 72 10.67 1.60 20.05
C HIS A 72 11.72 0.47 20.04
N ALA A 73 11.30 -0.78 19.91
CA ALA A 73 12.20 -1.92 19.81
C ALA A 73 13.16 -1.80 18.61
N ARG A 74 12.65 -1.43 17.43
CA ARG A 74 13.48 -1.18 16.23
C ARG A 74 14.52 -0.08 16.48
N ARG A 75 14.11 1.04 17.10
CA ARG A 75 15.01 2.15 17.44
C ARG A 75 16.09 1.71 18.43
N ARG A 76 15.74 0.92 19.46
CA ARG A 76 16.71 0.36 20.42
C ARG A 76 17.75 -0.52 19.71
N ARG A 77 17.32 -1.44 18.84
CA ARG A 77 18.21 -2.29 18.03
C ARG A 77 19.17 -1.47 17.17
N LYS A 78 18.66 -0.46 16.46
CA LYS A 78 19.48 0.43 15.62
C LYS A 78 20.50 1.23 16.44
N ARG A 79 20.15 1.67 17.65
CA ARG A 79 21.07 2.36 18.57
C ARG A 79 22.14 1.42 19.11
N ALA A 80 21.78 0.19 19.48
CA ALA A 80 22.73 -0.82 19.95
C ALA A 80 23.74 -1.20 18.85
N ALA A 81 23.28 -1.36 17.61
CA ALA A 81 24.13 -1.67 16.46
C ALA A 81 25.10 -0.53 16.07
N ARG A 82 24.83 0.72 16.50
CA ARG A 82 25.73 1.87 16.30
C ARG A 82 26.75 2.07 17.43
N ARG A 83 26.58 1.37 18.54
CA ARG A 83 27.45 1.42 19.73
C ARG A 83 28.44 0.25 19.80
N ARG A 84 28.29 -0.74 18.90
CA ARG A 84 29.29 -1.77 18.59
C ARG A 84 30.07 -1.34 17.36
#